data_AF-A0A0D2LQ99-F1
#
_entry.id   AF-A0A0D2LQ99-F1
#
_cell.length_a   1.000
_cell.length_b   1.000
_cell.length_c   1.000
_cell.angle_alpha   90.00
_cell.angle_beta   90.00
_cell.angle_gamma   90.00
#
_symmetry.space_group_name_H-M   'P 1'
#
loop_
_entity.id
_entity.type
_entity.pdbx_description
1 polymer ?
#
loop_
_entity_poly.entity_id
_entity_poly.type
_entity_poly.pdbx_seq_one_letter_code
_entity_poly.pdbx_strand_id
1 'polypeptide(L)'
;MEAHNKSQGVQLRRFRLTEEEWDLLREISPLLDIFLYATKKISARRIPLIQDVIPYIDIITNDLVSDFIDNNFVSLVVRHAAHRGYLMLNKYYSLTDDSSVYRIAMILHPKYKTKYFVDAGWEHLWIQVAEELVCSEWRANYKKVGPSEAERQHVSSQQESSRSNMVFII
;
A
#
# COMPACT_ATOMS: atom_id res chain seq x y z
N MET A 1 -10.25 5.73 47.80
CA MET A 1 -8.94 5.56 47.12
C MET A 1 -7.98 6.65 47.60
N GLU A 2 -7.47 6.56 48.84
CA GLU A 2 -6.64 7.62 49.46
C GLU A 2 -5.36 7.07 50.11
N ALA A 3 -4.59 6.23 49.41
CA ALA A 3 -3.43 5.55 50.00
C ALA A 3 -2.08 5.82 49.32
N HIS A 4 -1.93 6.91 48.54
CA HIS A 4 -0.66 7.19 47.81
C HIS A 4 -0.14 8.62 47.96
N ASN A 5 -0.16 9.20 49.16
CA ASN A 5 0.42 10.53 49.37
C ASN A 5 1.37 10.56 50.58
N LYS A 6 2.60 10.07 50.40
CA LYS A 6 3.72 10.30 51.33
C LYS A 6 4.52 11.53 50.89
N SER A 7 4.95 12.35 51.84
CA SER A 7 5.61 13.66 51.64
C SER A 7 7.05 13.62 51.09
N GLN A 8 7.61 12.42 50.88
CA GLN A 8 8.96 12.22 50.33
C GLN A 8 8.98 11.39 49.03
N GLY A 9 7.85 11.34 48.30
CA GLY A 9 7.77 10.73 46.97
C GLY A 9 7.98 11.75 45.85
N VAL A 10 8.46 11.30 44.68
CA VAL A 10 8.54 12.11 43.45
C VAL A 10 7.21 12.85 43.27
N GLN A 11 7.26 14.17 43.08
CA GLN A 11 6.05 14.98 42.90
C GLN A 11 5.38 14.65 41.55
N LEU A 12 4.56 13.60 41.54
CA LEU A 12 3.83 13.14 40.37
C LEU A 12 2.53 13.91 40.15
N ARG A 13 2.07 14.68 41.14
CA ARG A 13 0.83 15.48 41.08
C ARG A 13 0.81 16.49 39.92
N ARG A 14 1.97 17.05 39.56
CA ARG A 14 2.09 18.00 38.43
C ARG A 14 1.90 17.35 37.05
N PHE A 15 1.95 16.02 36.96
CA PHE A 15 1.71 15.27 35.73
C PHE A 15 0.29 14.68 35.68
N ARG A 16 -0.55 15.00 36.66
CA ARG A 16 -1.95 14.59 36.62
C ARG A 16 -2.65 15.44 35.57
N LEU A 17 -3.27 14.75 34.61
CA LEU A 17 -4.05 15.41 33.58
C LEU A 17 -5.26 16.14 34.19
N THR A 18 -5.55 17.32 33.66
CA THR A 18 -6.79 18.04 33.99
C THR A 18 -8.00 17.35 33.33
N GLU A 19 -9.20 17.72 33.75
CA GLU A 19 -10.43 17.16 33.14
C GLU A 19 -10.52 17.53 31.65
N GLU A 20 -10.09 18.73 31.27
CA GLU A 20 -10.04 19.18 29.87
C GLU A 20 -9.03 18.37 29.04
N GLU A 21 -7.87 18.03 29.62
CA GLU A 21 -6.90 17.15 28.96
C GLU A 21 -7.45 15.72 28.81
N TRP A 22 -8.25 15.23 29.78
CA TRP A 22 -8.95 13.96 29.66
C TRP A 22 -10.06 13.98 28.60
N ASP A 23 -10.80 15.09 28.46
CA ASP A 23 -11.75 15.29 27.37
C ASP A 23 -11.04 15.24 26.01
N LEU A 24 -9.92 15.96 25.88
CA LEU A 24 -9.12 15.94 24.65
C LEU A 24 -8.59 14.55 24.31
N LEU A 25 -8.13 13.78 25.30
CA LEU A 25 -7.70 12.39 25.08
C LEU A 25 -8.83 11.48 24.61
N ARG A 26 -10.06 11.71 25.09
CA ARG A 26 -11.25 10.99 24.62
C ARG A 26 -11.57 11.33 23.16
N GLU A 27 -11.40 12.58 22.76
CA GLU A 27 -11.59 12.99 21.35
C GLU A 27 -10.49 12.49 20.41
N ILE A 28 -9.23 12.43 20.85
CA ILE A 28 -8.12 11.98 20.00
C ILE A 28 -8.03 10.45 19.88
N SER A 29 -8.56 9.70 20.85
CA SER A 29 -8.46 8.24 20.85
C SER A 29 -9.05 7.58 19.59
N PRO A 30 -10.26 7.97 19.11
CA PRO A 30 -10.80 7.44 17.85
C PRO A 30 -9.91 7.74 16.64
N LEU A 31 -9.31 8.94 16.58
CA LEU A 31 -8.37 9.32 15.52
C LEU A 31 -7.16 8.38 15.48
N LEU A 32 -6.59 8.08 16.65
CA LEU A 32 -5.44 7.17 16.75
C LEU A 32 -5.83 5.71 16.43
N ASP A 33 -7.07 5.32 16.69
CA ASP A 33 -7.55 3.97 16.42
C ASP A 33 -7.56 3.65 14.91
N ILE A 34 -7.83 4.64 14.05
CA ILE A 34 -7.73 4.50 12.59
C ILE A 34 -6.32 4.04 12.18
N PHE A 35 -5.29 4.73 12.68
CA PHE A 35 -3.90 4.38 12.40
C PHE A 35 -3.51 3.04 13.03
N LEU A 36 -4.00 2.75 14.23
CA LEU A 36 -3.75 1.48 14.90
C LEU A 36 -4.33 0.31 14.10
N TYR A 37 -5.55 0.45 13.61
CA TYR A 37 -6.21 -0.56 12.78
C TYR A 37 -5.41 -0.82 11.50
N ALA A 38 -5.07 0.23 10.74
CA ALA A 38 -4.29 0.10 9.52
C ALA A 38 -2.90 -0.51 9.77
N THR A 39 -2.22 -0.07 10.83
CA THR A 39 -0.90 -0.60 11.22
C THR A 39 -0.98 -2.08 11.53
N LYS A 40 -1.98 -2.54 12.28
CA LYS A 40 -2.18 -3.97 12.57
C LYS A 40 -2.39 -4.80 11.30
N LYS A 41 -3.08 -4.24 10.30
CA LYS A 41 -3.34 -4.92 9.03
C LYS A 41 -2.10 -4.98 8.14
N ILE A 42 -1.41 -3.86 7.95
CA ILE A 42 -0.22 -3.76 7.08
C ILE A 42 1.03 -4.38 7.71
N SER A 43 1.11 -4.49 9.04
CA SER A 43 2.23 -5.13 9.73
C SER A 43 2.08 -6.64 9.89
N ALA A 44 1.02 -7.22 9.30
CA ALA A 44 0.82 -8.66 9.33
C ALA A 44 1.96 -9.39 8.59
N ARG A 45 2.30 -10.58 9.08
CA ARG A 45 3.38 -11.40 8.51
C ARG A 45 2.78 -12.54 7.68
N ARG A 46 3.59 -13.07 6.77
CA ARG A 46 3.31 -14.29 5.97
C ARG A 46 2.21 -14.15 4.92
N ILE A 47 1.77 -12.93 4.64
CA ILE A 47 0.85 -12.60 3.54
C ILE A 47 1.42 -11.44 2.73
N PRO A 48 1.28 -11.44 1.39
CA PRO A 48 1.61 -10.27 0.59
C PRO A 48 0.62 -9.14 0.91
N LEU A 49 1.13 -7.93 1.15
CA LEU A 49 0.31 -6.77 1.55
C LEU A 49 0.50 -5.57 0.63
N ILE A 50 1.37 -5.69 -0.38
CA ILE A 50 1.73 -4.59 -1.26
C ILE A 50 0.53 -4.07 -2.06
N GLN A 51 -0.38 -4.97 -2.45
CA GLN A 51 -1.63 -4.61 -3.13
C GLN A 51 -2.62 -3.86 -2.22
N ASP A 52 -2.45 -3.92 -0.91
CA ASP A 52 -3.36 -3.30 0.05
C ASP A 52 -2.86 -1.93 0.54
N VAL A 53 -1.62 -1.53 0.24
CA VAL A 53 -1.03 -0.27 0.71
C VAL A 53 -1.84 0.95 0.27
N ILE A 54 -2.10 1.11 -1.03
CA ILE A 54 -2.90 2.22 -1.57
C ILE A 54 -4.34 2.17 -1.00
N PRO A 55 -5.05 1.03 -1.02
CA PRO A 55 -6.36 0.91 -0.36
C PRO A 55 -6.40 1.34 1.09
N TYR A 56 -5.41 0.97 1.90
CA TYR A 56 -5.38 1.43 3.29
C TYR A 56 -5.08 2.92 3.42
N ILE A 57 -4.22 3.50 2.57
CA ILE A 57 -4.01 4.96 2.57
C ILE A 57 -5.31 5.69 2.21
N ASP A 58 -6.05 5.21 1.20
CA ASP A 58 -7.32 5.81 0.78
C ASP A 58 -8.38 5.71 1.89
N ILE A 59 -8.49 4.56 2.56
CA ILE A 59 -9.40 4.37 3.71
C ILE A 59 -9.05 5.34 4.83
N ILE A 60 -7.80 5.38 5.28
CA ILE A 60 -7.38 6.28 6.38
C ILE A 60 -7.64 7.74 5.99
N THR A 61 -7.35 8.10 4.74
CA THR A 61 -7.53 9.46 4.23
C THR A 61 -9.00 9.86 4.28
N ASN A 62 -9.90 8.99 3.81
CA ASN A 62 -11.33 9.24 3.85
C ASN A 62 -11.84 9.37 5.29
N ASP A 63 -11.46 8.44 6.18
CA ASP A 63 -11.87 8.45 7.59
C ASP A 63 -11.38 9.73 8.31
N LEU A 64 -10.14 10.17 8.06
CA LEU A 64 -9.63 11.42 8.63
C LEU A 64 -10.41 12.64 8.16
N VAL A 65 -10.76 12.68 6.87
CA VAL A 65 -11.51 13.79 6.28
C VAL A 65 -12.93 13.83 6.82
N SER A 66 -13.67 12.72 6.72
CA SER A 66 -15.08 12.65 7.10
C SER A 66 -15.32 12.79 8.60
N ASP A 67 -14.52 12.09 9.42
CA ASP A 67 -14.84 11.92 10.83
C ASP A 67 -14.23 13.04 11.69
N PHE A 68 -13.17 13.69 11.19
CA PHE A 68 -12.42 14.69 11.94
C PHE A 68 -12.28 16.03 11.21
N ILE A 69 -11.62 16.08 10.04
CA ILE A 69 -11.24 17.36 9.42
C ILE A 69 -12.47 18.23 9.09
N ASP A 70 -13.48 17.63 8.45
CA ASP A 70 -14.71 18.33 8.06
C ASP A 70 -15.79 18.32 9.16
N ASN A 71 -15.53 17.61 10.26
CA ASN A 71 -16.47 17.47 11.36
C ASN A 71 -16.38 18.66 12.34
N ASN A 72 -17.36 19.56 12.28
CA ASN A 72 -17.43 20.73 13.16
C ASN A 72 -17.78 20.41 14.63
N PHE A 73 -18.12 19.16 14.96
CA PHE A 73 -18.36 18.72 16.33
C PHE A 73 -17.07 18.27 17.05
N VAL A 74 -15.96 18.13 16.31
CA VAL A 74 -14.65 17.78 16.87
C VAL A 74 -13.88 19.05 17.24
N SER A 75 -13.14 19.02 18.35
CA SER A 75 -12.34 20.17 18.78
C SER A 75 -11.29 20.57 17.73
N LEU A 76 -11.03 21.87 17.62
CA LEU A 76 -10.10 22.43 16.63
C LEU A 76 -8.70 21.81 16.72
N VAL A 77 -8.24 21.46 17.93
CA VAL A 77 -6.95 20.80 18.15
C VAL A 77 -6.90 19.43 17.48
N VAL A 78 -7.95 18.61 17.64
CA VAL A 78 -8.03 17.28 17.04
C VAL A 78 -8.20 17.39 15.52
N ARG A 79 -8.99 18.34 15.03
CA ARG A 79 -9.10 18.62 13.58
C ARG A 79 -7.75 18.97 12.96
N HIS A 80 -6.97 19.82 13.62
CA HIS A 80 -5.61 20.13 13.17
C HIS A 80 -4.68 18.92 13.24
N ALA A 81 -4.76 18.10 14.28
CA ALA A 81 -4.00 16.87 14.37
C ALA A 81 -4.34 15.90 13.21
N ALA A 82 -5.63 15.74 12.89
CA ALA A 82 -6.11 14.95 11.75
C ALA A 82 -5.55 15.48 10.44
N HIS A 83 -5.62 16.79 10.21
CA HIS A 83 -5.08 17.43 9.02
C HIS A 83 -3.57 17.21 8.88
N ARG A 84 -2.81 17.21 9.98
CA ARG A 84 -1.37 16.88 9.95
C ARG A 84 -1.13 15.42 9.58
N GLY A 85 -1.96 14.50 10.08
CA GLY A 85 -1.95 13.10 9.67
C GLY A 85 -2.23 12.93 8.18
N TYR A 86 -3.26 13.62 7.67
CA TYR A 86 -3.63 13.66 6.25
C TYR A 86 -2.47 14.14 5.36
N LEU A 87 -1.80 15.24 5.72
CA LEU A 87 -0.63 15.73 4.97
C LEU A 87 0.52 14.72 4.93
N MET A 88 0.72 13.99 6.03
CA MET A 88 1.73 12.92 6.08
C MET A 88 1.35 11.76 5.17
N LEU A 89 0.08 11.36 5.15
CA LEU A 89 -0.41 10.31 4.25
C LEU A 89 -0.26 10.70 2.78
N ASN A 90 -0.60 11.94 2.40
CA ASN A 90 -0.39 12.43 1.04
C ASN A 90 1.09 12.35 0.61
N LYS A 91 2.01 12.68 1.53
CA LYS A 91 3.45 12.51 1.27
C LYS A 91 3.79 11.04 0.98
N TYR A 92 3.33 10.11 1.80
CA TYR A 92 3.61 8.68 1.57
C TYR A 92 2.88 8.11 0.35
N TYR A 93 1.68 8.59 0.04
CA TYR A 93 0.96 8.24 -1.17
C TYR A 93 1.78 8.62 -2.40
N SER A 94 2.34 9.83 -2.45
CA SER A 94 3.19 10.26 -3.57
C SER A 94 4.42 9.37 -3.77
N LEU A 95 4.97 8.78 -2.70
CA LEU A 95 6.09 7.83 -2.80
C LEU A 95 5.68 6.48 -3.39
N THR A 96 4.38 6.14 -3.43
CA THR A 96 3.93 4.92 -4.11
C THR A 96 4.06 5.04 -5.63
N ASP A 97 4.14 6.26 -6.17
CA ASP A 97 4.34 6.50 -7.59
C ASP A 97 5.80 6.28 -8.03
N ASP A 98 6.76 6.31 -7.09
CA ASP A 98 8.18 6.04 -7.36
C ASP A 98 8.45 4.57 -7.73
N SER A 99 7.48 3.67 -7.48
CA SER A 99 7.60 2.24 -7.76
C SER A 99 6.37 1.69 -8.47
N SER A 100 6.61 1.14 -9.66
CA SER A 100 5.61 0.43 -10.47
C SER A 100 4.93 -0.73 -9.72
N VAL A 101 5.60 -1.30 -8.71
CA VAL A 101 5.18 -2.53 -8.04
C VAL A 101 3.82 -2.39 -7.36
N TYR A 102 3.50 -1.24 -6.77
CA TYR A 102 2.20 -1.04 -6.10
C TYR A 102 1.04 -1.18 -7.10
N ARG A 103 1.11 -0.45 -8.22
CA ARG A 103 0.09 -0.47 -9.27
C ARG A 103 0.01 -1.83 -9.96
N ILE A 104 1.15 -2.46 -10.25
CA ILE A 104 1.20 -3.81 -10.84
C ILE A 104 0.50 -4.82 -9.92
N ALA A 105 0.88 -4.83 -8.63
CA ALA A 105 0.32 -5.78 -7.68
C ALA A 105 -1.20 -5.62 -7.56
N MET A 106 -1.71 -4.39 -7.54
CA MET A 106 -3.14 -4.11 -7.52
C MET A 106 -3.86 -4.56 -8.80
N ILE A 107 -3.31 -4.29 -9.98
CA ILE A 107 -3.92 -4.71 -11.25
C ILE A 107 -3.97 -6.24 -11.36
N LEU A 108 -2.91 -6.93 -10.95
CA LEU A 108 -2.86 -8.40 -10.96
C LEU A 108 -3.73 -9.04 -9.87
N HIS A 109 -4.16 -8.27 -8.87
CA HIS A 109 -4.98 -8.77 -7.77
C HIS A 109 -6.44 -8.96 -8.21
N PRO A 110 -7.03 -10.19 -8.11
CA PRO A 110 -8.35 -10.48 -8.65
C PRO A 110 -9.51 -9.64 -8.11
N LYS A 111 -9.39 -9.17 -6.86
CA LYS A 111 -10.38 -8.31 -6.20
C LYS A 111 -10.34 -6.86 -6.71
N TYR A 112 -9.16 -6.35 -7.06
CA TYR A 112 -8.95 -4.93 -7.37
C TYR A 112 -9.01 -4.72 -8.88
N LYS A 113 -8.00 -5.21 -9.61
CA LYS A 113 -7.85 -4.96 -11.04
C LYS A 113 -7.94 -3.46 -11.33
N THR A 114 -8.39 -3.11 -12.53
CA THR A 114 -8.64 -1.72 -12.93
C THR A 114 -9.89 -1.13 -12.27
N LYS A 115 -10.83 -1.98 -11.85
CA LYS A 115 -12.07 -1.57 -11.18
C LYS A 115 -11.81 -0.75 -9.92
N TYR A 116 -10.80 -1.14 -9.12
CA TYR A 116 -10.45 -0.37 -7.92
C TYR A 116 -10.18 1.11 -8.23
N PHE A 117 -9.34 1.39 -9.24
CA PHE A 117 -8.95 2.76 -9.55
C PHE A 117 -10.12 3.59 -10.08
N VAL A 118 -11.02 2.96 -10.85
CA VAL A 118 -12.27 3.60 -11.29
C VAL A 118 -13.14 3.97 -10.09
N ASP A 119 -13.35 3.02 -9.17
CA ASP A 119 -14.17 3.24 -7.98
C ASP A 119 -13.52 4.27 -7.02
N ALA A 120 -12.19 4.32 -6.98
CA ALA A 120 -11.40 5.31 -6.22
C ALA A 120 -11.32 6.69 -6.92
N GLY A 121 -11.98 6.88 -8.06
CA GLY A 121 -12.04 8.18 -8.74
C GLY A 121 -10.75 8.61 -9.44
N TRP A 122 -9.85 7.67 -9.77
CA TRP A 122 -8.64 7.99 -10.50
C TRP A 122 -8.95 8.49 -11.91
N GLU A 123 -8.11 9.42 -12.39
CA GLU A 123 -8.20 9.88 -13.78
C GLU A 123 -7.98 8.72 -14.76
N HIS A 124 -8.77 8.70 -15.84
CA HIS A 124 -8.68 7.65 -16.85
C HIS A 124 -7.26 7.49 -17.41
N LEU A 125 -6.53 8.59 -17.61
CA LEU A 125 -5.15 8.57 -18.07
C LEU A 125 -4.21 7.83 -17.09
N TRP A 126 -4.43 7.97 -15.78
CA TRP A 126 -3.59 7.29 -14.78
C TRP A 126 -3.84 5.79 -14.77
N ILE A 127 -5.08 5.37 -14.98
CA ILE A 127 -5.45 3.96 -15.11
C ILE A 127 -4.76 3.36 -16.35
N GLN A 128 -4.82 4.05 -17.49
CA GLN A 128 -4.13 3.61 -18.72
C GLN A 128 -2.61 3.50 -18.53
N VAL A 129 -1.99 4.48 -17.86
CA VAL A 129 -0.56 4.43 -17.53
C VAL A 129 -0.24 3.21 -16.67
N ALA A 130 -1.09 2.88 -15.68
CA ALA A 130 -0.90 1.71 -14.85
C ALA A 130 -1.04 0.39 -15.63
N GLU A 131 -1.99 0.29 -16.57
CA GLU A 131 -2.16 -0.86 -17.45
C GLU A 131 -0.96 -1.07 -18.39
N GLU A 132 -0.46 0.01 -19.01
CA GLU A 132 0.71 -0.08 -19.90
C GLU A 132 1.97 -0.43 -19.11
N LEU A 133 2.08 0.04 -17.87
CA LEU A 133 3.17 -0.30 -16.97
C LEU A 133 3.16 -1.81 -16.62
N VAL A 134 2.00 -2.45 -16.44
CA VAL A 134 1.91 -3.92 -16.30
C VAL A 134 2.32 -4.62 -17.61
N CYS A 135 1.83 -4.15 -18.75
CA CYS A 135 2.12 -4.75 -20.05
C CYS A 135 3.61 -4.66 -20.40
N SER A 136 4.22 -3.49 -20.20
CA SER A 136 5.64 -3.26 -20.45
C SER A 136 6.53 -4.11 -19.56
N GLU A 137 6.22 -4.20 -18.26
CA GLU A 137 6.93 -5.06 -17.31
C GLU A 137 6.86 -6.54 -17.74
N TRP A 138 5.66 -7.01 -18.12
CA TRP A 138 5.50 -8.37 -18.64
C TRP A 138 6.31 -8.61 -19.92
N ARG A 139 6.26 -7.68 -20.88
CA ARG A 139 7.02 -7.78 -22.14
C ARG A 139 8.53 -7.78 -21.91
N ALA A 140 9.02 -6.98 -20.97
CA ALA A 140 10.44 -6.84 -20.69
C ALA A 140 11.01 -8.05 -19.93
N ASN A 141 10.30 -8.55 -18.92
CA ASN A 141 10.88 -9.48 -17.94
C ASN A 141 10.28 -10.90 -17.96
N TYR A 142 9.08 -11.09 -18.52
CA TYR A 142 8.35 -12.36 -18.41
C TYR A 142 7.96 -12.97 -19.75
N LYS A 143 7.89 -12.18 -20.82
CA LYS A 143 7.64 -12.66 -22.17
C LYS A 143 8.85 -13.47 -22.63
N LYS A 144 8.73 -14.80 -22.63
CA LYS A 144 9.75 -15.69 -23.18
C LYS A 144 10.02 -15.30 -24.63
N VAL A 145 11.25 -14.86 -24.92
CA VAL A 145 11.74 -14.83 -26.28
C VAL A 145 11.89 -16.30 -26.68
N GLY A 146 11.05 -16.78 -27.59
CA GLY A 146 11.25 -18.11 -28.17
C GLY A 146 12.64 -18.18 -28.83
N PRO A 147 13.22 -19.37 -29.05
CA PRO A 147 14.56 -19.48 -29.63
C PRO A 147 14.63 -18.64 -30.90
N SER A 148 15.69 -17.84 -30.97
CA SER A 148 16.01 -16.97 -32.10
C SER A 148 15.90 -17.78 -33.39
N GLU A 149 15.48 -17.17 -34.51
CA GLU A 149 15.50 -17.86 -35.81
C GLU A 149 16.88 -18.47 -36.12
N ALA A 150 17.96 -17.89 -35.59
CA ALA A 150 19.31 -18.45 -35.65
C ALA A 150 19.46 -19.76 -34.88
N GLU A 151 18.82 -19.91 -33.71
CA GLU A 151 18.83 -21.14 -32.91
C GLU A 151 17.91 -22.21 -33.52
N ARG A 152 16.79 -21.82 -34.14
CA ARG A 152 15.92 -22.77 -34.87
C ARG A 152 16.59 -23.32 -36.12
N GLN A 153 17.36 -22.50 -36.84
CA GLN A 153 18.17 -22.95 -37.97
C GLN A 153 19.33 -23.86 -37.53
N HIS A 154 19.95 -23.58 -36.37
CA HIS A 154 21.02 -24.42 -35.85
C HIS A 154 20.52 -25.78 -35.34
N VAL A 155 19.36 -25.81 -34.65
CA VAL A 155 18.73 -27.07 -34.21
C VAL A 155 18.20 -27.87 -35.41
N SER A 156 17.60 -27.22 -36.42
CA SER A 156 17.14 -27.91 -37.64
C SER A 156 18.29 -28.54 -38.43
N SER A 157 19.42 -27.86 -38.56
CA SER A 157 20.61 -28.38 -39.28
C SER A 157 21.35 -29.49 -38.51
N GLN A 158 21.42 -29.42 -37.18
CA GLN A 158 21.98 -30.51 -36.37
C GLN A 158 21.08 -31.76 -36.34
N GLN A 159 19.76 -31.57 -36.38
CA GLN A 159 18.77 -32.65 -36.35
C GLN A 159 18.60 -33.32 -37.73
N GLU A 160 18.77 -32.58 -38.83
CA GLU A 160 18.91 -33.14 -40.18
C GLU A 160 20.24 -33.87 -40.38
N SER A 161 21.36 -33.33 -39.87
CA SER A 161 22.67 -34.00 -39.92
C SER A 161 22.67 -35.32 -39.12
N SER A 162 21.99 -35.36 -37.97
CA SER A 162 21.84 -36.58 -37.17
C SER A 162 20.93 -37.62 -37.84
N ARG A 163 19.87 -37.17 -38.53
CA ARG A 163 19.00 -38.06 -39.33
C ARG A 163 19.69 -38.60 -40.58
N SER A 164 20.51 -37.80 -41.26
CA SER A 164 21.24 -38.23 -42.46
C SER A 164 22.34 -39.26 -42.14
N ASN A 165 23.05 -39.09 -41.01
CA ASN A 165 24.03 -40.06 -40.53
C ASN A 165 23.42 -41.40 -40.09
N MET A 166 22.12 -41.44 -39.81
CA MET A 166 21.41 -42.65 -39.37
C MET A 166 20.87 -43.48 -40.55
N VAL A 167 20.82 -42.92 -41.77
CA VAL A 167 20.34 -43.61 -42.99
C VAL A 167 21.48 -44.30 -43.76
N PHE A 168 22.74 -44.03 -43.41
CA PHE A 168 23.93 -44.68 -44.01
C PHE A 168 24.51 -45.84 -43.18
N ILE A 169 23.86 -46.22 -42.09
CA ILE A 169 24.20 -47.41 -41.31
C ILE A 169 22.97 -48.32 -41.33
N ILE A 170 23.04 -49.33 -42.21
CA ILE A 170 22.23 -50.55 -42.47
C ILE A 170 21.98 -50.63 -43.98
#